data_AF-A0A9D8Q484-F1
#
_entry.id   AF-A0A9D8Q484-F1
#
_cell.length_a   1.000
_cell.length_b   1.000
_cell.length_c   1.000
_cell.angle_alpha   90.00
_cell.angle_beta   90.00
_cell.angle_gamma   90.00
#
_symmetry.space_group_name_H-M   'P 1'
#
loop_
_entity.id
_entity.type
_entity.pdbx_description
1 polymer ?
#
loop_
_entity_poly.entity_id
_entity_poly.type
_entity_poly.pdbx_seq_one_letter_code
_entity_poly.pdbx_strand_id
1 'polypeptide(L)'
;MAALALLAGPCEDRPVRTAREAPLRGAAQLAERRFTAWRGRSGRRYVASVFAVQDGHALNFTDAVLLAVSPERTIVAARDSGAFGIDAALTRWRDAAAMAGACEIHVHLLAEDGASRRAALADLMPEA
;
A
#
# COMPACT_ATOMS: atom_id res chain seq x y z
N MET A 1 -34.75 5.53 -45.29
CA MET A 1 -34.80 5.20 -43.86
C MET A 1 -33.46 4.60 -43.46
N ALA A 2 -32.53 5.44 -42.99
CA ALA A 2 -31.21 5.02 -42.53
C ALA A 2 -31.26 4.81 -41.01
N ALA A 3 -30.83 3.64 -40.53
CA ALA A 3 -30.57 3.38 -39.12
C ALA A 3 -29.07 3.09 -38.96
N LEU A 4 -28.42 4.01 -38.25
CA LEU A 4 -26.98 4.08 -38.00
C LEU A 4 -26.57 2.96 -37.04
N ALA A 5 -25.63 2.12 -37.47
CA ALA A 5 -24.94 1.18 -36.59
C ALA A 5 -23.98 1.95 -35.67
N LEU A 6 -24.26 1.98 -34.36
CA LEU A 6 -23.24 2.32 -33.37
C LEU A 6 -22.38 1.08 -33.13
N LEU A 7 -21.20 1.08 -33.75
CA LEU A 7 -20.09 0.20 -33.39
C LEU A 7 -19.66 0.56 -31.97
N ALA A 8 -19.95 -0.34 -31.02
CA ALA A 8 -19.22 -0.39 -29.76
C ALA A 8 -17.75 -0.62 -30.12
N GLY A 9 -16.92 0.41 -29.91
CA GLY A 9 -15.46 0.27 -30.02
C GLY A 9 -14.97 -0.86 -29.10
N PRO A 10 -13.82 -1.49 -29.41
CA PRO A 10 -13.28 -2.54 -28.56
C PRO A 10 -13.18 -1.99 -27.13
N CYS A 11 -13.75 -2.72 -26.18
CA CYS A 11 -13.54 -2.48 -24.76
C CYS A 11 -12.03 -2.51 -24.54
N GLU A 12 -11.40 -1.34 -24.50
CA GLU A 12 -9.99 -1.24 -24.15
C GLU A 12 -9.85 -1.92 -22.80
N ASP A 13 -9.04 -2.97 -22.80
CA ASP A 13 -8.67 -3.76 -21.65
C ASP A 13 -7.87 -2.82 -20.73
N ARG A 14 -8.59 -1.97 -19.99
CA ARG A 14 -8.00 -0.90 -19.20
C ARG A 14 -7.17 -1.62 -18.16
N PRO A 15 -5.83 -1.55 -18.20
CA PRO A 15 -5.00 -2.38 -17.34
C PRO A 15 -5.44 -2.11 -15.91
N VAL A 16 -5.82 -3.16 -15.19
CA VAL A 16 -6.14 -3.08 -13.76
C VAL A 16 -4.92 -2.42 -13.13
N ARG A 17 -5.07 -1.16 -12.76
CA ARG A 17 -3.96 -0.37 -12.23
C ARG A 17 -3.66 -0.99 -10.88
N THR A 18 -2.57 -1.73 -10.77
CA THR A 18 -2.08 -2.23 -9.48
C THR A 18 -1.38 -1.09 -8.75
N ALA A 19 -1.36 -1.16 -7.42
CA ALA A 19 -0.59 -0.20 -6.64
C ALA A 19 0.90 -0.34 -6.98
N ARG A 20 1.59 0.80 -7.15
CA ARG A 20 3.02 0.82 -7.53
C ARG A 20 3.80 1.76 -6.64
N GLU A 21 4.98 1.33 -6.23
CA GLU A 21 5.92 2.20 -5.54
C GLU A 21 6.37 3.34 -6.48
N ALA A 22 6.40 4.55 -5.96
CA ALA A 22 6.80 5.77 -6.64
C ALA A 22 7.76 6.55 -5.74
N PRO A 23 9.06 6.62 -6.07
CA PRO A 23 10.02 7.33 -5.23
C PRO A 23 9.62 8.80 -5.01
N LEU A 24 9.96 9.33 -3.84
CA LEU A 24 9.81 10.74 -3.54
C LEU A 24 10.86 11.53 -4.33
N ARG A 25 10.42 12.36 -5.27
CA ARG A 25 11.31 13.28 -6.00
C ARG A 25 11.82 14.31 -4.99
N GLY A 26 13.10 14.21 -4.62
CA GLY A 26 13.74 15.02 -3.57
C GLY A 26 14.52 14.22 -2.52
N ALA A 27 14.31 12.90 -2.43
CA ALA A 27 14.99 12.03 -1.45
C ALA A 27 16.45 11.67 -1.81
N ALA A 28 17.01 12.24 -2.88
CA ALA A 28 18.31 11.87 -3.46
C ALA A 28 19.53 12.09 -2.54
N GLN A 29 19.34 12.64 -1.33
CA GLN A 29 20.40 12.89 -0.34
C GLN A 29 20.15 12.24 1.03
N LEU A 30 19.05 11.51 1.22
CA LEU A 30 18.85 10.72 2.43
C LEU A 30 19.54 9.37 2.22
N ALA A 31 20.71 9.20 2.85
CA ALA A 31 21.55 8.00 2.80
C ALA A 31 20.83 6.69 3.22
N GLU A 32 19.62 6.80 3.76
CA GLU A 32 18.69 5.72 4.05
C GLU A 32 17.34 6.10 3.43
N ARG A 33 16.72 5.22 2.63
CA ARG A 33 15.36 5.42 2.11
C ARG A 33 14.36 5.38 3.27
N ARG A 34 14.27 6.44 4.06
CA ARG A 34 13.36 6.55 5.22
C ARG A 34 11.91 6.69 4.82
N PHE A 35 11.67 7.16 3.59
CA PHE A 35 10.33 7.38 3.06
C PHE A 35 10.22 6.94 1.61
N THR A 36 9.03 6.48 1.26
CA THR A 36 8.63 6.20 -0.12
C THR A 36 7.19 6.67 -0.35
N ALA A 37 6.69 6.49 -1.57
CA ALA A 37 5.27 6.63 -1.82
C ALA A 37 4.74 5.48 -2.66
N TRP A 38 3.45 5.23 -2.54
CA TRP A 38 2.69 4.33 -3.38
C TRP A 38 1.69 5.13 -4.20
N ARG A 39 1.45 4.73 -5.44
CA ARG A 39 0.29 5.15 -6.20
C ARG A 39 -0.72 4.01 -6.18
N GLY A 40 -1.89 4.24 -5.59
CA GLY A 40 -2.97 3.26 -5.62
C GLY A 40 -3.65 3.20 -6.98
N ARG A 41 -4.65 2.33 -7.10
CA ARG A 41 -5.36 2.02 -8.36
C ARG A 41 -6.12 3.23 -8.89
N SER A 42 -6.65 4.05 -7.99
CA SER A 42 -7.29 5.33 -8.26
C SER A 42 -6.31 6.40 -8.74
N GLY A 43 -5.00 6.15 -8.67
CA GLY A 43 -3.93 7.12 -8.94
C GLY A 43 -3.59 8.04 -7.78
N ARG A 44 -4.25 7.90 -6.61
CA ARG A 44 -3.92 8.64 -5.40
C ARG A 44 -2.52 8.27 -4.90
N ARG A 45 -1.83 9.24 -4.29
CA ARG A 45 -0.48 9.06 -3.73
C ARG A 45 -0.56 8.84 -2.22
N TYR A 46 0.10 7.80 -1.74
CA TYR A 46 0.21 7.44 -0.33
C TYR A 46 1.67 7.48 0.08
N VAL A 47 2.07 8.45 0.90
CA VAL A 47 3.45 8.54 1.41
C VAL A 47 3.59 7.63 2.62
N ALA A 48 4.69 6.87 2.69
CA ALA A 48 4.93 5.94 3.77
C ALA A 48 6.37 6.00 4.27
N SER A 49 6.55 5.81 5.57
CA SER A 49 7.85 5.56 6.19
C SER A 49 8.27 4.12 5.96
N VAL A 50 9.56 3.85 5.79
CA VAL A 50 10.09 2.51 5.50
C VAL A 50 10.83 1.96 6.71
N PHE A 51 10.48 0.73 7.10
CA PHE A 51 11.14 -0.01 8.17
C PHE A 51 11.53 -1.39 7.65
N ALA A 52 12.62 -1.96 8.16
CA ALA A 52 12.93 -3.37 7.92
C ALA A 52 11.81 -4.24 8.52
N VAL A 53 11.50 -5.39 7.91
CA VAL A 53 10.40 -6.25 8.38
C VAL A 53 10.58 -6.70 9.85
N GLN A 54 11.83 -6.81 10.33
CA GLN A 54 12.14 -7.20 11.71
C GLN A 54 12.23 -6.02 12.69
N ASP A 55 12.09 -4.79 12.20
CA ASP A 55 12.09 -3.61 13.05
C ASP A 55 10.75 -3.51 13.81
N GLY A 56 10.82 -3.71 15.13
CA GLY A 56 9.66 -3.62 16.02
C GLY A 56 8.99 -2.25 16.03
N HIS A 57 9.74 -1.17 15.71
CA HIS A 57 9.18 0.19 15.67
C HIS A 57 8.08 0.34 14.63
N ALA A 58 8.09 -0.47 13.55
CA ALA A 58 7.07 -0.45 12.52
C ALA A 58 5.65 -0.75 13.05
N LEU A 59 5.54 -1.50 14.15
CA LEU A 59 4.26 -1.92 14.74
C LEU A 59 3.73 -0.96 15.81
N ASN A 60 4.55 -0.01 16.27
CA ASN A 60 4.20 0.91 17.36
C ASN A 60 3.26 2.05 16.92
N PHE A 61 2.93 2.12 15.64
CA PHE A 61 2.05 3.17 15.10
C PHE A 61 0.59 2.72 15.16
N THR A 62 -0.21 3.44 15.95
CA THR A 62 -1.68 3.31 15.95
C THR A 62 -2.29 4.09 14.80
N ASP A 63 -3.51 3.69 14.40
CA ASP A 63 -4.29 4.39 13.36
C ASP A 63 -3.52 4.57 12.04
N ALA A 64 -2.73 3.56 11.67
CA ALA A 64 -1.86 3.56 10.51
C ALA A 64 -2.26 2.48 9.51
N VAL A 65 -1.91 2.69 8.24
CA VAL A 65 -1.93 1.62 7.23
C VAL A 65 -0.54 1.02 7.14
N LEU A 66 -0.43 -0.27 7.43
CA LEU A 66 0.79 -1.06 7.33
C LEU A 66 0.79 -1.83 6.02
N LEU A 67 1.87 -1.71 5.25
CA LEU A 67 2.08 -2.43 4.00
C LEU A 67 3.33 -3.29 4.15
N ALA A 68 3.20 -4.61 4.04
CA ALA A 68 4.34 -5.52 3.95
C ALA A 68 4.78 -5.62 2.49
N VAL A 69 6.08 -5.43 2.24
CA VAL A 69 6.62 -5.21 0.91
C VAL A 69 7.76 -6.18 0.62
N SER A 70 7.72 -6.82 -0.55
CA SER A 70 8.77 -7.73 -1.02
C SER A 70 9.99 -6.97 -1.57
N PRO A 71 11.14 -7.65 -1.78
CA PRO A 71 12.32 -7.05 -2.43
C PRO A 71 12.02 -6.45 -3.81
N GLU A 72 11.08 -7.06 -4.54
CA GLU A 72 10.57 -6.63 -5.86
C GLU A 72 9.59 -5.44 -5.77
N ARG A 73 9.47 -4.82 -4.59
CA ARG A 73 8.63 -3.63 -4.36
C ARG A 73 7.16 -3.88 -4.68
N THR A 74 6.67 -5.05 -4.27
CA THR A 74 5.25 -5.44 -4.35
C THR A 74 4.66 -5.56 -2.96
N ILE A 75 3.42 -5.08 -2.78
CA ILE A 75 2.67 -5.24 -1.51
C ILE A 75 2.20 -6.69 -1.44
N VAL A 76 2.71 -7.45 -0.46
CA VAL A 76 2.32 -8.85 -0.23
C VAL A 76 1.20 -8.97 0.79
N ALA A 77 1.10 -8.02 1.71
CA ALA A 77 0.01 -7.93 2.67
C ALA A 77 -0.19 -6.46 3.10
N ALA A 78 -1.41 -6.09 3.44
CA ALA A 78 -1.71 -4.79 4.02
C ALA A 78 -2.73 -4.91 5.15
N ARG A 79 -2.68 -3.99 6.11
CA ARG A 79 -3.54 -4.01 7.29
C ARG A 79 -3.67 -2.61 7.91
N ASP A 80 -4.82 -2.36 8.54
CA ASP A 80 -5.00 -1.26 9.50
C ASP A 80 -4.44 -1.66 10.87
N SER A 81 -3.57 -0.83 11.47
CA SER A 81 -3.03 -1.09 12.80
C SER A 81 -4.07 -0.93 13.93
N GLY A 82 -5.16 -0.20 13.67
CA GLY A 82 -6.25 0.05 14.62
C GLY A 82 -5.91 1.09 15.70
N ALA A 83 -6.92 1.47 16.47
CA ALA A 83 -6.81 2.49 17.53
C ALA A 83 -6.03 2.02 18.77
N PHE A 84 -5.91 0.69 18.94
CA PHE A 84 -5.15 0.07 20.02
C PHE A 84 -4.20 -0.92 19.37
N GLY A 85 -2.89 -0.70 19.49
CA GLY A 85 -1.87 -1.62 19.01
C GLY A 85 -2.05 -2.98 19.67
N ILE A 86 -2.79 -3.88 19.03
CA ILE A 86 -2.91 -5.26 19.48
C ILE A 86 -1.58 -5.92 19.12
N ASP A 87 -0.55 -5.70 19.94
CA ASP A 87 0.84 -6.08 19.67
C ASP A 87 0.96 -7.54 19.23
N ALA A 88 0.21 -8.44 19.85
CA ALA A 88 0.20 -9.86 19.49
C ALA A 88 -0.39 -10.12 18.10
N ALA A 89 -1.42 -9.38 17.68
CA ALA A 89 -2.01 -9.53 16.34
C ALA A 89 -1.12 -8.92 15.26
N LEU A 90 -0.50 -7.76 15.54
CA LEU A 90 0.44 -7.11 14.62
C LEU A 90 1.72 -7.92 14.46
N THR A 91 2.23 -8.50 15.55
CA THR A 91 3.38 -9.41 15.52
C THR A 91 3.07 -10.65 14.68
N ARG A 92 1.94 -11.32 14.91
CA ARG A 92 1.53 -12.47 14.10
C ARG A 92 1.37 -12.12 12.62
N TRP A 93 0.81 -10.94 12.32
CA TRP A 93 0.69 -10.46 10.94
C TRP A 93 2.05 -10.22 10.29
N ARG A 94 2.99 -9.58 10.99
CA ARG A 94 4.36 -9.36 10.53
C ARG A 94 5.05 -10.69 10.22
N ASP A 95 4.97 -11.65 11.15
CA ASP A 95 5.65 -12.93 11.01
C ASP A 95 5.09 -13.71 9.79
N ALA A 96 3.76 -13.70 9.61
CA ALA A 96 3.13 -14.27 8.43
C ALA A 96 3.54 -13.55 7.12
N ALA A 97 3.65 -12.22 7.14
CA ALA A 97 4.09 -11.45 5.98
C ALA A 97 5.57 -11.70 5.64
N ALA A 98 6.44 -11.83 6.65
CA ALA A 98 7.84 -12.21 6.46
C ALA A 98 7.95 -13.62 5.84
N MET A 99 7.15 -14.57 6.32
CA MET A 99 7.06 -15.91 5.70
C MET A 99 6.57 -15.86 4.25
N ALA A 100 5.73 -14.88 3.90
CA ALA A 100 5.27 -14.64 2.53
C ALA A 100 6.27 -13.86 1.65
N GLY A 101 7.47 -13.55 2.17
CA GLY A 101 8.54 -12.90 1.41
C GLY A 101 8.65 -11.37 1.61
N ALA A 102 7.96 -10.78 2.59
CA ALA A 102 8.16 -9.37 2.91
C ALA A 102 9.56 -9.12 3.52
N CYS A 103 10.25 -8.09 3.04
CA CYS A 103 11.52 -7.61 3.59
C CYS A 103 11.39 -6.25 4.29
N GLU A 104 10.35 -5.48 3.98
CA GLU A 104 10.10 -4.15 4.54
C GLU A 104 8.64 -4.00 4.99
N ILE A 105 8.41 -3.14 5.98
CA ILE A 105 7.08 -2.64 6.36
C ILE A 105 7.03 -1.14 6.06
N HIS A 106 6.10 -0.74 5.22
CA HIS A 106 5.86 0.66 4.90
C HIS A 106 4.64 1.16 5.69
N VAL A 107 4.82 2.22 6.48
CA VAL A 107 3.79 2.77 7.38
C VAL A 107 3.24 4.07 6.82
N HIS A 108 1.94 4.11 6.52
CA HIS A 108 1.24 5.31 6.06
C HIS A 108 0.37 5.89 7.19
N LEU A 109 0.77 7.07 7.69
CA LEU A 109 0.14 7.77 8.82
C LEU A 109 -0.83 8.89 8.40
N LEU A 110 -0.96 9.20 7.11
CA LEU A 110 -1.71 10.38 6.64
C LEU A 110 -3.21 10.11 6.44
N ALA A 111 -3.71 8.99 6.93
CA ALA A 111 -5.14 8.69 6.87
C ALA A 111 -5.80 9.20 8.16
N GLU A 112 -6.52 10.32 8.04
CA GLU A 112 -7.06 11.10 9.17
C GLU A 112 -8.10 10.35 10.00
N ASP A 113 -8.79 9.37 9.42
CA ASP A 113 -9.80 8.57 10.09
C ASP A 113 -9.85 7.11 9.58
N GLY A 114 -10.63 6.27 10.27
CA GLY A 114 -10.80 4.87 9.89
C GLY A 114 -11.44 4.67 8.51
N ALA A 115 -12.22 5.63 8.01
CA ALA A 115 -12.79 5.57 6.68
C ALA A 115 -11.70 5.77 5.60
N SER A 116 -10.82 6.74 5.81
CA SER A 116 -9.67 7.06 4.96
C SER A 116 -8.69 5.90 4.94
N ARG A 117 -8.47 5.21 6.08
CA ARG A 117 -7.64 4.00 6.13
C ARG A 117 -8.22 2.85 5.33
N ARG A 118 -9.52 2.58 5.49
CA ARG A 118 -10.21 1.55 4.68
C ARG A 118 -10.16 1.87 3.20
N ALA A 119 -10.36 3.14 2.83
CA ALA A 119 -10.25 3.59 1.44
C ALA A 119 -8.82 3.42 0.89
N ALA A 120 -7.80 3.74 1.69
CA ALA A 120 -6.40 3.52 1.32
C ALA A 120 -6.08 2.04 1.12
N LEU A 121 -6.53 1.16 2.03
CA LEU A 121 -6.35 -0.29 1.90
C LEU A 121 -7.02 -0.82 0.63
N ALA A 122 -8.26 -0.42 0.38
CA ALA A 122 -8.98 -0.79 -0.83
C ALA A 122 -8.31 -0.26 -2.11
N ASP A 123 -7.63 0.89 -2.05
CA ASP A 123 -6.92 1.44 -3.22
C ASP A 123 -5.49 0.90 -3.39
N LEU A 124 -4.92 0.27 -2.36
CA LEU A 124 -3.55 -0.26 -2.39
C LEU A 124 -3.49 -1.76 -2.64
N MET A 125 -4.52 -2.50 -2.26
CA MET A 125 -4.58 -3.95 -2.48
C MET A 125 -5.29 -4.30 -3.79
N PRO A 126 -4.90 -5.40 -4.46
CA PRO A 126 -5.67 -5.95 -5.56
C PRO A 126 -7.09 -6.34 -5.10
N GLU A 127 -8.04 -6.32 -6.03
CA GLU A 127 -9.38 -6.90 -5.80
C GLU A 127 -9.17 -8.41 -5.77
N ALA A 128 -9.69 -9.05 -4.72
CA ALA A 128 -9.62 -10.50 -4.54
C ALA A 128 -10.53 -11.22 -5.55
#